data_AF-G9ML24-F1
#
_entry.id   AF-G9ML24-F1
#
_cell.length_a   1.000
_cell.length_b   1.000
_cell.length_c   1.000
_cell.angle_alpha   90.00
_cell.angle_beta   90.00
_cell.angle_gamma   90.00
#
_symmetry.space_group_name_H-M   'P 1'
#
loop_
_entity.id
_entity.type
_entity.pdbx_description
1 polymer ?
#
loop_
_entity_poly.entity_id
_entity_poly.type
_entity_poly.pdbx_seq_one_letter_code
_entity_poly.pdbx_strand_id
1 'polypeptide(L)'
;MKPVVSAMQAWSCTVLSVFAILILSVLALLYRSGHEQLMGSINDPADGKAVSRTVFTAVFVYIGFFVFCGLQGMLHVRENRRGAISL
;
A
#
# COMPACT_ATOMS: atom_id res chain seq x y z
N MET A 1 -15.30 15.82 -11.72
CA MET A 1 -13.98 15.78 -12.39
C MET A 1 -13.92 14.46 -13.12
N LYS A 2 -13.58 14.44 -14.41
CA LYS A 2 -13.49 13.18 -15.16
C LYS A 2 -12.41 12.27 -14.54
N PRO A 3 -12.71 11.00 -14.28
CA PRO A 3 -11.73 10.07 -13.76
C PRO A 3 -10.61 9.83 -14.78
N VAL A 4 -9.35 9.87 -14.34
CA VAL A 4 -8.16 9.66 -15.18
C VAL A 4 -7.83 8.16 -15.32
N VAL A 5 -8.29 7.34 -14.36
CA VAL A 5 -8.03 5.89 -14.30
C VAL A 5 -9.36 5.14 -14.29
N SER A 6 -9.42 3.99 -14.97
CA SER A 6 -10.58 3.09 -14.97
C SER A 6 -11.02 2.71 -13.55
N ALA A 7 -12.33 2.66 -13.29
CA ALA A 7 -12.92 2.35 -11.99
C ALA A 7 -12.38 1.04 -11.39
N MET A 8 -12.19 0.03 -12.25
CA MET A 8 -11.70 -1.28 -11.83
C MET A 8 -10.24 -1.25 -11.36
N GLN A 9 -9.41 -0.42 -12.01
CA GLN A 9 -7.99 -0.28 -11.69
C GLN A 9 -7.75 0.61 -10.47
N ALA A 10 -8.61 1.60 -10.22
CA ALA A 10 -8.57 2.40 -9.00
C ALA A 10 -8.94 1.57 -7.75
N TRP A 11 -9.91 0.66 -7.87
CA TRP A 11 -10.30 -0.22 -6.77
C TRP A 11 -9.22 -1.26 -6.45
N SER A 12 -8.64 -1.91 -7.48
CA SER A 12 -7.53 -2.86 -7.26
C SER A 12 -6.31 -2.19 -6.63
N CYS A 13 -5.94 -0.98 -7.09
CA CYS A 13 -4.88 -0.17 -6.48
C CYS A 13 -5.15 0.12 -4.99
N THR A 14 -6.39 0.47 -4.63
CA THR A 14 -6.77 0.78 -3.25
C THR A 14 -6.63 -0.45 -2.36
N VAL A 15 -7.15 -1.60 -2.80
CA VAL A 15 -7.06 -2.86 -2.06
C VAL A 15 -5.61 -3.29 -1.86
N LEU A 16 -4.80 -3.29 -2.93
CA LEU A 16 -3.38 -3.62 -2.86
C LEU A 16 -2.62 -2.69 -1.91
N SER A 17 -2.93 -1.39 -1.93
CA SER A 17 -2.29 -0.41 -1.04
C SER A 17 -2.61 -0.70 0.43
N VAL A 18 -3.84 -1.09 0.77
CA VAL A 18 -4.20 -1.50 2.14
C VAL A 18 -3.40 -2.70 2.60
N PHE A 19 -3.35 -3.76 1.78
CA PHE A 19 -2.57 -4.96 2.12
C PHE A 19 -1.07 -4.67 2.24
N ALA A 20 -0.53 -3.85 1.34
CA ALA A 20 0.87 -3.44 1.38
C ALA A 20 1.20 -2.69 2.67
N ILE A 21 0.36 -1.72 3.08
CA ILE A 21 0.56 -0.98 4.34
C ILE A 21 0.56 -1.93 5.55
N LEU A 22 -0.40 -2.86 5.62
CA LEU A 22 -0.50 -3.79 6.75
C LEU A 22 0.69 -4.75 6.82
N ILE A 23 1.08 -5.36 5.70
CA ILE A 23 2.17 -6.35 5.69
C ILE A 23 3.52 -5.65 5.92
N LEU A 24 3.79 -4.53 5.25
CA LEU A 24 5.07 -3.82 5.37
C LEU A 24 5.23 -3.18 6.75
N SER A 25 4.15 -2.71 7.39
CA SER A 25 4.25 -2.18 8.75
C SER A 25 4.62 -3.25 9.77
N VAL A 26 4.05 -4.46 9.66
CA VAL A 26 4.45 -5.61 10.49
C VAL A 26 5.90 -5.98 10.23
N LEU A 27 6.31 -6.12 8.97
CA LEU A 27 7.71 -6.43 8.62
C LEU A 27 8.69 -5.38 9.14
N ALA A 28 8.37 -4.10 9.05
CA ALA A 28 9.22 -3.03 9.56
C ALA A 28 9.45 -3.15 11.08
N LEU A 29 8.43 -3.57 11.83
CA LEU A 29 8.53 -3.82 13.28
C LEU A 29 9.37 -5.08 13.58
N LEU A 30 9.22 -6.14 12.79
CA LEU A 30 10.02 -7.36 12.94
C LEU A 30 11.50 -7.11 12.64
N TYR A 31 11.81 -6.39 11.55
CA TYR A 31 13.19 -5.98 11.23
C TYR A 31 13.80 -5.05 12.28
N ARG A 32 12.99 -4.20 12.92
CA ARG A 32 13.44 -3.30 13.99
C ARG A 32 13.72 -4.03 15.31
N SER A 33 12.97 -5.09 15.60
CA SER A 33 13.17 -5.92 16.79
C SER A 33 14.24 -7.00 16.60
N GLY A 34 14.76 -7.17 15.38
CA GLY A 34 15.86 -8.10 15.11
C GLY A 34 15.47 -9.56 15.26
N HIS A 35 14.22 -9.91 14.90
CA HIS A 35 13.76 -11.30 14.99
C HIS A 35 14.64 -12.24 14.15
N GLU A 36 15.10 -13.33 14.77
CA GLU A 36 15.94 -14.37 14.17
C GLU A 36 15.38 -14.97 12.87
N GLN A 37 14.06 -14.93 12.66
CA GLN A 37 13.43 -15.42 11.43
C GLN A 37 13.72 -14.55 10.19
N LEU A 38 14.16 -13.30 10.35
CA LEU A 38 14.46 -12.38 9.25
C LEU A 38 15.93 -11.91 9.22
N MET A 39 16.71 -12.28 10.24
CA MET A 39 18.08 -11.82 10.49
C MET A 39 19.00 -12.97 10.94
N GLY A 40 18.52 -14.21 11.00
CA GLY A 40 19.22 -15.34 11.60
C GLY A 40 20.03 -16.18 10.62
N SER A 41 19.82 -16.02 9.31
CA SER A 41 20.61 -16.71 8.29
C SER A 41 21.86 -15.90 7.92
N ILE A 42 22.93 -16.59 7.51
CA ILE A 42 24.14 -15.98 6.95
C ILE A 42 23.90 -15.14 5.69
N ASN A 43 22.78 -15.38 5.00
CA ASN A 43 22.37 -14.62 3.80
C ASN A 43 21.41 -13.48 4.12
N ASP A 44 20.96 -13.34 5.37
CA ASP A 44 20.06 -12.28 5.79
C ASP A 44 20.85 -10.99 6.06
N PRO A 45 20.21 -9.81 5.93
CA PRO A 45 20.89 -8.56 6.20
C PRO A 45 21.41 -8.50 7.65
N ALA A 46 22.62 -8.00 7.89
CA ALA A 46 23.09 -7.81 9.27
C ALA A 46 22.43 -6.60 9.95
N ASP A 47 22.05 -5.59 9.15
CA ASP A 47 21.50 -4.32 9.60
C ASP A 47 19.97 -4.24 9.44
N GLY A 48 19.23 -4.95 10.30
CA GLY A 48 17.76 -4.89 10.33
C GLY A 48 17.19 -3.48 10.50
N LYS A 49 17.94 -2.58 11.16
CA LYS A 49 17.54 -1.18 11.33
C LYS A 49 17.60 -0.39 10.01
N ALA A 50 18.57 -0.66 9.15
CA ALA A 50 18.65 -0.04 7.83
C ALA A 50 17.50 -0.50 6.93
N VAL A 51 17.21 -1.81 6.94
CA VAL A 51 16.08 -2.39 6.20
C VAL A 51 14.75 -1.87 6.74
N SER A 52 14.58 -1.75 8.06
CA SER A 52 13.34 -1.21 8.63
C SER A 52 13.06 0.22 8.15
N ARG A 53 14.09 1.06 7.98
CA ARG A 53 13.94 2.44 7.48
C ARG A 53 13.47 2.47 6.02
N THR A 54 14.01 1.62 5.16
CA THR A 54 13.58 1.57 3.75
C THR A 54 12.15 1.04 3.63
N VAL A 55 11.78 0.03 4.43
CA VAL A 55 10.42 -0.50 4.49
C VAL A 55 9.44 0.56 5.01
N PHE A 56 9.81 1.36 6.03
CA PHE A 56 8.99 2.49 6.50
C PHE A 56 8.77 3.52 5.40
N THR A 57 9.79 3.86 4.61
CA THR A 57 9.62 4.74 3.44
C THR A 57 8.63 4.15 2.43
N ALA A 58 8.69 2.84 2.17
CA ALA A 58 7.73 2.18 1.28
C ALA A 58 6.29 2.27 1.81
N VAL A 59 6.07 2.14 3.13
CA VAL A 59 4.75 2.33 3.75
C VAL A 59 4.19 3.72 3.44
N PHE A 60 5.00 4.78 3.56
CA PHE A 60 4.57 6.14 3.23
C PHE A 60 4.17 6.30 1.75
N VAL A 61 4.89 5.65 0.84
CA VAL A 61 4.55 5.65 -0.59
C VAL A 61 3.20 4.98 -0.83
N TYR A 62 2.94 3.82 -0.20
CA TYR A 62 1.64 3.14 -0.32
C TYR A 62 0.49 3.90 0.34
N ILE A 63 0.74 4.67 1.40
CA ILE A 63 -0.26 5.60 1.95
C ILE A 63 -0.63 6.67 0.91
N GLY A 64 0.35 7.21 0.20
CA GLY A 64 0.11 8.14 -0.91
C GLY A 64 -0.77 7.52 -2.02
N PHE A 65 -0.45 6.30 -2.43
CA PHE A 65 -1.26 5.56 -3.40
C PHE A 65 -2.67 5.24 -2.88
N PHE A 66 -2.81 4.87 -1.62
CA PHE A 66 -4.11 4.62 -1.00
C PHE A 66 -5.01 5.86 -1.03
N VAL A 67 -4.47 7.03 -0.67
CA VAL A 67 -5.22 8.30 -0.70
C VAL A 67 -5.60 8.65 -2.14
N PHE A 68 -4.65 8.58 -3.08
CA PHE A 68 -4.89 8.95 -4.47
C PHE A 68 -5.86 8.00 -5.20
N CYS A 69 -5.64 6.69 -5.10
CA CYS A 69 -6.53 5.68 -5.69
C CYS A 69 -7.88 5.63 -4.97
N GLY A 70 -7.92 5.85 -3.65
CA GLY A 70 -9.15 5.91 -2.86
C GLY A 70 -10.03 7.11 -3.19
N LEU A 71 -9.45 8.30 -3.37
CA LEU A 71 -10.16 9.49 -3.85
C LEU A 71 -10.78 9.27 -5.23
N GLN A 72 -10.03 8.66 -6.16
CA GLN A 72 -10.53 8.33 -7.49
C GLN A 72 -11.62 7.24 -7.46
N GLY A 73 -11.45 6.20 -6.65
CA GLY A 73 -12.47 5.16 -6.45
C GLY A 73 -13.75 5.72 -5.83
N MET A 74 -13.63 6.64 -4.86
CA MET A 74 -14.78 7.32 -4.27
C MET A 74 -15.53 8.19 -5.28
N LEU A 75 -14.80 8.92 -6.14
CA LEU A 75 -15.42 9.71 -7.21
C LEU A 75 -16.17 8.81 -8.20
N HIS A 76 -15.61 7.67 -8.59
CA HIS A 76 -16.29 6.65 -9.41
C HIS A 76 -17.55 6.09 -8.75
N VAL A 77 -17.49 5.74 -7.46
CA VAL A 77 -18.67 5.28 -6.69
C VAL A 77 -19.74 6.36 -6.60
N ARG A 78 -19.35 7.64 -6.49
CA ARG A 78 -20.28 8.77 -6.46
C ARG A 78 -20.91 9.05 -7.83
N GLU A 79 -20.15 8.88 -8.91
CA GLU A 79 -20.67 8.97 -10.29
C GLU A 79 -21.64 7.82 -10.59
N ASN A 80 -21.31 6.60 -10.20
CA ASN A 80 -22.17 5.42 -10.33
C ASN A 80 -23.48 5.57 -9.53
N ARG A 81 -23.43 6.16 -8.32
CA ARG A 81 -24.63 6.47 -7.52
C ARG A 81 -25.48 7.62 -8.06
N ARG A 82 -24.96 8.46 -8.97
CA ARG A 82 -25.73 9.50 -9.67
C ARG A 82 -26.40 9.02 -10.96
N GLY A 83 -26.40 7.70 -11.22
CA GLY A 83 -27.10 7.10 -12.36
C GLY A 83 -26.28 7.07 -13.65
N ALA A 84 -24.97 7.36 -13.60
CA ALA A 84 -24.08 7.10 -14.74
C ALA A 84 -23.70 5.61 -14.77
N ILE A 85 -24.66 4.78 -15.13
CA ILE A 85 -24.40 3.42 -15.62
C ILE A 85 -23.82 3.63 -17.03
N SER A 86 -22.53 3.94 -17.13
CA SER A 86 -21.83 3.80 -18.40
C SER A 86 -21.50 2.32 -18.54
N LEU A 87 -22.30 1.65 -19.36
CA LEU A 87 -22.10 0.29 -19.85
C LEU A 87 -20.66 0.10 -20.36
#